data_AF-A0A2M7RV13-F1
#
_entry.id   AF-A0A2M7RV13-F1
#
_cell.length_a   1.000
_cell.length_b   1.000
_cell.length_c   1.000
_cell.angle_alpha   90.00
_cell.angle_beta   90.00
_cell.angle_gamma   90.00
#
_symmetry.space_group_name_H-M   'P 1'
#
loop_
_entity.id
_entity.type
_entity.pdbx_description
1 polymer ?
#
loop_
_entity_poly.entity_id
_entity_poly.type
_entity_poly.pdbx_seq_one_letter_code
_entity_poly.pdbx_strand_id
1 'polypeptide(L)'
;MHSFIHPLSAAIDPVWESKTDWQIFEILAERVSSMAPKYLPGIMKDVVNIPLSHDSKDEITQPRLQDWSKGECEAIPGKTMHKIAFVERDYSKIYDKYISLGNGVAKNGLGAHGNHYNCEDVYDEMLENRQHISKWDDGTEYPSLKEDVEAINAVLKLSTLTNGKLTKRAYEIMGKKIGVKEIERLGDGYEQIEIEYRDLQAQPKRYNSSPLWSGLMHEGRTYAAYTYNVDFLVPWRTLTGRQHFYLDHDAYIAFGEHLSTYKPSPTPETYGDLRVTVNDGKARMLNCLTPHGKWHIHSTYGDTLRMLTLSRGGEPCWLSEKDAEELGIKDNDHVEVYNDHGVYVTRACVSA
;
A
#
# COMPACT_ATOMS: atom_id res chain seq x y z
N MET A 1 13.51 8.59 1.20
CA MET A 1 14.80 8.34 1.88
C MET A 1 15.88 7.94 0.90
N HIS A 2 15.74 6.87 0.11
CA HIS A 2 16.77 6.44 -0.84
C HIS A 2 16.20 5.59 -1.98
N SER A 3 17.02 5.25 -2.98
CA SER A 3 16.64 4.46 -4.17
C SER A 3 17.21 3.03 -4.20
N PHE A 4 17.39 2.42 -3.04
CA PHE A 4 17.90 1.06 -2.90
C PHE A 4 16.82 0.10 -2.44
N ILE A 5 16.90 -1.14 -2.93
CA ILE A 5 16.19 -2.31 -2.42
C ILE A 5 17.21 -3.24 -1.73
N HIS A 6 16.81 -3.83 -0.62
CA HIS A 6 17.62 -4.77 0.16
C HIS A 6 16.72 -5.83 0.80
N PRO A 7 17.24 -7.01 1.18
CA PRO A 7 16.42 -8.08 1.69
C PRO A 7 16.30 -8.03 3.22
N LEU A 8 15.35 -8.79 3.74
CA LEU A 8 15.47 -9.42 5.05
C LEU A 8 15.94 -10.86 4.81
N SER A 9 16.82 -11.37 5.68
CA SER A 9 17.33 -12.74 5.60
C SER A 9 17.32 -13.38 6.99
N ALA A 10 16.99 -14.66 7.04
CA ALA A 10 17.11 -15.45 8.25
C ALA A 10 18.59 -15.55 8.65
N ALA A 11 18.96 -14.95 9.78
CA ALA A 11 20.29 -15.13 10.36
C ALA A 11 20.42 -16.50 11.04
N ILE A 12 19.31 -16.98 11.60
CA ILE A 12 19.07 -18.33 12.11
C ILE A 12 17.63 -18.71 11.74
N ASP A 13 17.31 -19.99 11.83
CA ASP A 13 15.94 -20.46 11.70
C ASP A 13 15.03 -19.84 12.77
N PRO A 14 13.72 -19.62 12.48
CA PRO A 14 12.76 -19.15 13.46
C PRO A 14 12.80 -19.95 14.77
N VAL A 15 12.81 -19.26 15.91
CA VAL A 15 12.93 -19.88 17.23
C VAL A 15 11.60 -20.49 17.69
N TRP A 16 11.68 -21.58 18.45
CA TRP A 16 10.50 -22.38 18.86
C TRP A 16 9.70 -22.88 17.65
N GLU A 17 8.38 -22.67 17.65
CA GLU A 17 7.47 -23.06 16.56
C GLU A 17 7.06 -21.87 15.70
N SER A 18 7.78 -20.74 15.82
CA SER A 18 7.52 -19.58 14.97
C SER A 18 7.83 -19.89 13.50
N LYS A 19 7.16 -19.17 12.60
CA LYS A 19 7.23 -19.35 11.15
C LYS A 19 7.18 -17.98 10.49
N THR A 20 7.67 -17.87 9.26
CA THR A 20 7.47 -16.64 8.47
C THR A 20 5.98 -16.49 8.13
N ASP A 21 5.53 -15.26 7.90
CA ASP A 21 4.13 -15.03 7.50
C ASP A 21 3.78 -15.81 6.23
N TRP A 22 4.72 -15.92 5.28
CA TRP A 22 4.55 -16.72 4.06
C TRP A 22 4.20 -18.18 4.37
N GLN A 23 4.95 -18.82 5.26
CA GLN A 23 4.73 -20.21 5.69
C GLN A 23 3.46 -20.36 6.54
N ILE A 24 3.13 -19.37 7.37
CA ILE A 24 1.88 -19.38 8.15
C ILE A 24 0.67 -19.41 7.19
N PHE A 25 0.65 -18.53 6.19
CA PHE A 25 -0.43 -18.49 5.22
C PHE A 25 -0.42 -19.69 4.27
N GLU A 26 0.73 -20.26 3.95
CA GLU A 26 0.84 -21.54 3.23
C GLU A 26 0.12 -22.68 3.98
N ILE A 27 0.42 -22.85 5.27
CA ILE A 27 -0.22 -23.88 6.12
C ILE A 27 -1.73 -23.64 6.24
N LEU A 28 -2.15 -22.38 6.38
CA LEU A 28 -3.57 -22.03 6.40
C LEU A 28 -4.24 -22.37 5.06
N ALA A 29 -3.59 -22.06 3.93
CA ALA A 29 -4.07 -22.39 2.59
C ALA A 29 -4.23 -23.91 2.41
N GLU A 30 -3.24 -24.70 2.82
CA GLU A 30 -3.29 -26.16 2.83
C GLU A 30 -4.48 -26.66 3.66
N ARG A 31 -4.62 -26.14 4.89
CA ARG A 31 -5.69 -26.59 5.78
C ARG A 31 -7.07 -26.25 5.23
N VAL A 32 -7.26 -25.05 4.72
CA VAL A 32 -8.51 -24.62 4.08
C VAL A 32 -8.82 -25.51 2.87
N SER A 33 -7.85 -25.76 1.98
CA SER A 33 -8.03 -26.63 0.83
C SER A 33 -8.39 -28.07 1.22
N SER A 34 -7.78 -28.62 2.28
CA SER A 34 -8.12 -29.96 2.78
C SER A 34 -9.55 -30.07 3.33
N MET A 35 -10.09 -28.98 3.88
CA MET A 35 -11.44 -28.93 4.45
C MET A 35 -12.52 -28.58 3.41
N ALA A 36 -12.13 -27.87 2.34
CA ALA A 36 -13.05 -27.37 1.32
C ALA A 36 -13.96 -28.44 0.69
N PRO A 37 -13.51 -29.66 0.34
CA PRO A 37 -14.39 -30.69 -0.22
C PRO A 37 -15.61 -31.03 0.65
N LYS A 38 -15.51 -30.85 1.98
CA LYS A 38 -16.62 -31.08 2.91
C LYS A 38 -17.56 -29.89 3.06
N TYR A 39 -17.02 -28.67 3.12
CA TYR A 39 -17.78 -27.47 3.51
C TYR A 39 -18.09 -26.51 2.36
N LEU A 40 -17.26 -26.51 1.32
CA LEU A 40 -17.38 -25.69 0.11
C LEU A 40 -17.10 -26.56 -1.14
N PRO A 41 -17.91 -27.61 -1.38
CA PRO A 41 -17.65 -28.53 -2.49
C PRO A 41 -17.85 -27.87 -3.86
N GLY A 42 -16.91 -28.09 -4.77
CA GLY A 42 -16.99 -27.62 -6.15
C GLY A 42 -16.54 -26.17 -6.36
N ILE A 43 -16.82 -25.65 -7.56
CA ILE A 43 -16.49 -24.27 -7.93
C ILE A 43 -17.60 -23.34 -7.47
N MET A 44 -17.24 -22.37 -6.62
CA MET A 44 -18.15 -21.34 -6.14
C MET A 44 -18.12 -20.14 -7.07
N LYS A 45 -19.29 -19.63 -7.46
CA LYS A 45 -19.42 -18.38 -8.20
C LYS A 45 -19.64 -17.22 -7.24
N ASP A 46 -18.61 -16.41 -7.06
CA ASP A 46 -18.61 -15.23 -6.21
C ASP A 46 -19.09 -14.00 -6.99
N VAL A 47 -19.85 -13.12 -6.32
CA VAL A 47 -20.34 -11.86 -6.88
C VAL A 47 -19.61 -10.72 -6.19
N VAL A 48 -18.70 -10.08 -6.92
CA VAL A 48 -17.78 -9.09 -6.37
C VAL A 48 -18.17 -7.70 -6.87
N ASN A 49 -18.48 -6.82 -5.92
CA ASN A 49 -18.70 -5.41 -6.19
C ASN A 49 -17.34 -4.69 -6.24
N ILE A 50 -17.03 -4.04 -7.35
CA ILE A 50 -15.75 -3.35 -7.58
C ILE A 50 -16.02 -1.87 -7.82
N PRO A 51 -15.39 -0.95 -7.08
CA PRO A 51 -15.56 0.49 -7.31
C PRO A 51 -15.07 0.90 -8.71
N LEU A 52 -15.49 2.07 -9.16
CA LEU A 52 -14.91 2.73 -10.31
C LEU A 52 -13.47 3.12 -9.97
N SER A 53 -12.51 2.73 -10.81
CA SER A 53 -11.09 2.88 -10.49
C SER A 53 -10.44 4.04 -11.24
N HIS A 54 -9.61 4.81 -10.53
CA HIS A 54 -8.61 5.68 -11.15
C HIS A 54 -7.65 4.87 -12.03
N ASP A 55 -6.98 5.55 -12.97
CA ASP A 55 -6.03 4.97 -13.93
C ASP A 55 -6.69 3.94 -14.88
N SER A 56 -8.01 4.03 -15.02
CA SER A 56 -8.82 3.19 -15.89
C SER A 56 -9.84 4.04 -16.65
N LYS A 57 -10.54 3.45 -17.62
CA LYS A 57 -11.60 4.16 -18.36
C LYS A 57 -12.77 4.59 -17.46
N ASP A 58 -12.87 4.03 -16.25
CA ASP A 58 -13.95 4.31 -15.31
C ASP A 58 -13.89 5.75 -14.76
N GLU A 59 -12.70 6.34 -14.69
CA GLU A 59 -12.47 7.58 -13.94
C GLU A 59 -13.16 8.83 -14.53
N ILE A 60 -13.61 8.74 -15.79
CA ILE A 60 -14.30 9.79 -16.53
C ILE A 60 -15.78 9.47 -16.80
N THR A 61 -16.34 8.47 -16.10
CA THR A 61 -17.70 7.97 -16.38
C THR A 61 -18.82 8.88 -15.89
N GLN A 62 -18.55 9.70 -14.86
CA GLN A 62 -19.53 10.59 -14.24
C GLN A 62 -18.98 12.03 -14.16
N PRO A 63 -19.41 12.93 -15.07
CA PRO A 63 -18.97 14.32 -15.03
C PRO A 63 -19.68 15.15 -13.94
N ARG A 64 -20.74 14.60 -13.33
CA ARG A 64 -21.58 15.24 -12.31
C ARG A 64 -21.93 14.23 -11.24
N LEU A 65 -22.18 14.69 -10.02
CA LEU A 65 -22.63 13.83 -8.92
C LEU A 65 -24.13 13.53 -9.11
N GLN A 66 -24.46 12.26 -9.36
CA GLN A 66 -25.85 11.80 -9.48
C GLN A 66 -26.05 10.50 -8.68
N ASP A 67 -27.17 10.40 -7.97
CA ASP A 67 -27.53 9.25 -7.15
C ASP A 67 -28.62 8.40 -7.82
N TRP A 68 -28.22 7.26 -8.38
CA TRP A 68 -29.15 6.32 -9.02
C TRP A 68 -30.21 5.78 -8.06
N SER A 69 -29.91 5.67 -6.76
CA SER A 69 -30.85 5.14 -5.76
C SER A 69 -32.01 6.11 -5.49
N LYS A 70 -31.82 7.39 -5.81
CA LYS A 70 -32.84 8.45 -5.75
C LYS A 70 -33.51 8.71 -7.10
N GLY A 71 -33.14 7.97 -8.14
CA GLY A 71 -33.68 8.15 -9.49
C GLY A 71 -33.08 9.34 -10.25
N GLU A 72 -31.94 9.90 -9.81
CA GLU A 72 -31.27 11.03 -10.48
C GLU A 72 -30.55 10.60 -11.77
N CYS A 73 -30.23 9.31 -11.89
CA CYS A 73 -29.69 8.67 -13.10
C CYS A 73 -30.05 7.18 -13.14
N GLU A 74 -29.83 6.52 -14.27
CA GLU A 74 -29.98 5.06 -14.41
C GLU A 74 -28.86 4.32 -13.66
N ALA A 75 -29.15 3.18 -13.04
CA ALA A 75 -28.16 2.33 -12.37
C ALA A 75 -27.41 1.44 -13.39
N ILE A 76 -26.24 1.91 -13.84
CA ILE A 76 -25.42 1.26 -14.87
C ILE A 76 -24.11 0.78 -14.22
N PRO A 77 -23.91 -0.54 -14.03
CA PRO A 77 -22.68 -1.09 -13.46
C PRO A 77 -21.43 -0.63 -14.21
N GLY A 78 -20.45 -0.11 -13.48
CA GLY A 78 -19.21 0.40 -14.06
C GLY A 78 -19.29 1.79 -14.69
N LYS A 79 -20.42 2.50 -14.51
CA LYS A 79 -20.58 3.89 -14.94
C LYS A 79 -21.18 4.76 -13.85
N THR A 80 -22.44 4.53 -13.50
CA THR A 80 -23.17 5.31 -12.47
C THR A 80 -23.27 4.57 -11.14
N MET A 81 -22.83 3.31 -11.09
CA MET A 81 -22.63 2.52 -9.87
C MET A 81 -21.37 1.64 -9.98
N HIS A 82 -21.04 0.92 -8.92
CA HIS A 82 -19.94 -0.04 -8.90
C HIS A 82 -20.10 -1.11 -10.00
N LYS A 83 -18.98 -1.68 -10.45
CA LYS A 83 -18.98 -2.87 -11.33
C LYS A 83 -19.42 -4.09 -10.53
N ILE A 84 -20.08 -5.02 -11.21
CA ILE A 84 -20.43 -6.33 -10.66
C ILE A 84 -19.67 -7.38 -11.46
N ALA A 85 -18.67 -7.99 -10.85
CA ALA A 85 -17.86 -9.04 -11.45
C ALA A 85 -18.26 -10.40 -10.88
N PHE A 86 -18.25 -11.42 -11.74
CA PHE A 86 -18.46 -12.80 -11.33
C PHE A 86 -17.12 -13.53 -11.34
N VAL A 87 -16.72 -14.08 -10.21
CA VAL A 87 -15.42 -14.74 -10.04
C VAL A 87 -15.63 -16.19 -9.63
N GLU A 88 -15.03 -17.11 -10.36
CA GLU A 88 -15.06 -18.53 -10.01
C GLU A 88 -13.94 -18.85 -9.02
N ARG A 89 -14.29 -19.49 -7.91
CA ARG A 89 -13.38 -19.87 -6.83
C ARG A 89 -13.52 -21.36 -6.53
N ASP A 90 -12.48 -22.10 -6.86
CA ASP A 90 -12.29 -23.45 -6.36
C ASP A 90 -11.49 -23.41 -5.05
N TYR A 91 -12.17 -23.60 -3.92
CA TYR A 91 -11.57 -23.55 -2.58
C TYR A 91 -10.67 -24.77 -2.30
N SER A 92 -10.89 -25.89 -2.98
CA SER A 92 -10.03 -27.08 -2.87
C SER A 92 -8.65 -26.86 -3.47
N LYS A 93 -8.49 -25.82 -4.30
CA LYS A 93 -7.26 -25.47 -5.02
C LYS A 93 -6.55 -24.23 -4.48
N ILE A 94 -6.94 -23.72 -3.30
CA ILE A 94 -6.29 -22.54 -2.69
C ILE A 94 -4.80 -22.79 -2.45
N TYR A 95 -4.43 -23.92 -1.86
CA TYR A 95 -3.02 -24.27 -1.62
C TYR A 95 -2.21 -24.35 -2.91
N ASP A 96 -2.68 -25.14 -3.89
CA ASP A 96 -2.02 -25.28 -5.19
C ASP A 96 -1.79 -23.91 -5.87
N LYS A 97 -2.77 -23.01 -5.78
CA LYS A 97 -2.69 -21.63 -6.28
C LYS A 97 -1.78 -20.72 -5.45
N TYR A 98 -1.66 -20.95 -4.16
CA TYR A 98 -0.81 -20.16 -3.27
C TYR A 98 0.67 -20.43 -3.55
N ILE A 99 1.04 -21.69 -3.75
CA ILE A 99 2.43 -22.12 -4.01
C ILE A 99 2.83 -22.05 -5.49
N SER A 100 2.01 -21.46 -6.36
CA SER A 100 2.23 -21.43 -7.81
C SER A 100 1.93 -20.06 -8.40
N LEU A 101 2.83 -19.54 -9.23
CA LEU A 101 2.56 -18.33 -9.99
C LEU A 101 1.68 -18.66 -11.20
N GLY A 102 0.40 -18.31 -11.12
CA GLY A 102 -0.54 -18.56 -12.22
C GLY A 102 -0.19 -17.81 -13.51
N ASN A 103 -0.57 -18.38 -14.66
CA ASN A 103 -0.30 -17.81 -16.00
C ASN A 103 -1.05 -16.50 -16.35
N GLY A 104 -1.84 -15.96 -15.41
CA GLY A 104 -2.50 -14.68 -15.59
C GLY A 104 -1.52 -13.54 -15.84
N VAL A 105 -0.32 -13.61 -15.26
CA VAL A 105 0.77 -12.64 -15.49
C VAL A 105 1.27 -12.69 -16.93
N ALA A 106 1.46 -13.89 -17.49
CA ALA A 106 1.87 -14.06 -18.88
C ALA A 106 0.79 -13.55 -19.85
N LYS A 107 -0.46 -13.99 -19.64
CA LYS A 107 -1.60 -13.69 -20.53
C LYS A 107 -2.02 -12.23 -20.49
N ASN A 108 -2.10 -11.65 -19.30
CA ASN A 108 -2.66 -10.33 -19.11
C ASN A 108 -1.59 -9.26 -18.96
N GLY A 109 -0.30 -9.61 -18.82
CA GLY A 109 0.73 -8.65 -18.44
C GLY A 109 0.53 -8.11 -17.02
N LEU A 110 1.32 -7.09 -16.68
CA LEU A 110 1.25 -6.38 -15.41
C LEU A 110 1.18 -4.87 -15.64
N GLY A 111 0.74 -4.14 -14.64
CA GLY A 111 0.60 -2.70 -14.74
C GLY A 111 0.06 -2.07 -13.46
N ALA A 112 0.36 -0.80 -13.28
CA ALA A 112 -0.23 0.06 -12.27
C ALA A 112 -0.09 1.52 -12.73
N HIS A 113 -0.80 2.44 -12.10
CA HIS A 113 -0.65 3.87 -12.37
C HIS A 113 -0.84 4.25 -13.86
N GLY A 114 -1.77 3.57 -14.53
CA GLY A 114 -2.05 3.74 -15.95
C GLY A 114 -0.99 3.13 -16.89
N ASN A 115 0.05 2.49 -16.36
CA ASN A 115 1.05 1.76 -17.13
C ASN A 115 0.61 0.32 -17.37
N HIS A 116 1.18 -0.30 -18.41
CA HIS A 116 1.00 -1.70 -18.72
C HIS A 116 2.23 -2.24 -19.44
N TYR A 117 2.58 -3.50 -19.19
CA TYR A 117 3.64 -4.21 -19.89
C TYR A 117 3.39 -5.72 -19.93
N ASN A 118 3.64 -6.32 -21.09
CA ASN A 118 3.54 -7.77 -21.27
C ASN A 118 4.63 -8.47 -20.44
N CYS A 119 4.37 -9.69 -19.98
CA CYS A 119 5.30 -10.46 -19.14
C CYS A 119 5.47 -11.91 -19.61
N GLU A 120 4.91 -12.28 -20.78
CA GLU A 120 4.86 -13.66 -21.26
C GLU A 120 6.25 -14.30 -21.40
N ASP A 121 7.18 -13.65 -22.11
CA ASP A 121 8.56 -14.12 -22.27
C ASP A 121 9.30 -14.26 -20.93
N VAL A 122 9.11 -13.30 -20.02
CA VAL A 122 9.74 -13.33 -18.69
C VAL A 122 9.14 -14.44 -17.82
N TYR A 123 7.85 -14.73 -17.97
CA TYR A 123 7.19 -15.84 -17.30
C TYR A 123 7.66 -17.20 -17.87
N ASP A 124 7.86 -17.29 -19.18
CA ASP A 124 8.41 -18.48 -19.83
C ASP A 124 9.85 -18.76 -19.38
N GLU A 125 10.68 -17.72 -19.24
CA GLU A 125 12.03 -17.84 -18.63
C GLU A 125 11.97 -18.46 -17.22
N MET A 126 10.94 -18.14 -16.42
CA MET A 126 10.77 -18.75 -15.10
C MET A 126 10.40 -20.24 -15.19
N LEU A 127 9.66 -20.65 -16.22
CA LEU A 127 9.29 -22.06 -16.47
C LEU A 127 10.47 -22.92 -16.95
N GLU A 128 11.48 -22.30 -17.57
CA GLU A 128 12.71 -22.99 -17.99
C GLU A 128 13.55 -23.44 -16.79
N ASN A 129 13.44 -22.76 -15.64
CA ASN A 129 14.14 -23.14 -14.43
C ASN A 129 13.44 -24.31 -13.72
N ARG A 130 13.75 -25.53 -14.17
CA ARG A 130 13.11 -26.78 -13.73
C ARG A 130 13.21 -27.07 -12.23
N GLN A 131 14.13 -26.43 -11.50
CA GLN A 131 14.26 -26.58 -10.05
C GLN A 131 13.18 -25.83 -9.27
N HIS A 132 12.54 -24.83 -9.89
CA HIS A 132 11.60 -23.92 -9.27
C HIS A 132 10.22 -24.02 -9.96
N ILE A 133 9.73 -25.25 -10.12
CA ILE A 133 8.44 -25.54 -10.77
C ILE A 133 7.50 -26.23 -9.78
N SER A 134 6.32 -25.65 -9.62
CA SER A 134 5.17 -26.29 -8.98
C SER A 134 4.36 -27.04 -10.04
N LYS A 135 4.15 -28.34 -9.82
CA LYS A 135 3.36 -29.20 -10.71
C LYS A 135 2.09 -29.65 -10.02
N TRP A 136 0.96 -29.36 -10.64
CA TRP A 136 -0.36 -29.74 -10.14
C TRP A 136 -0.71 -31.17 -10.56
N ASP A 137 -1.71 -31.76 -9.90
CA ASP A 137 -2.16 -33.14 -10.13
C ASP A 137 -2.60 -33.41 -11.58
N ASP A 138 -3.11 -32.39 -12.28
CA ASP A 138 -3.52 -32.46 -13.68
C ASP A 138 -2.33 -32.41 -14.66
N GLY A 139 -1.11 -32.29 -14.15
CA GLY A 139 0.13 -32.22 -14.91
C GLY A 139 0.53 -30.80 -15.32
N THR A 140 -0.26 -29.78 -15.01
CA THR A 140 0.07 -28.39 -15.33
C THR A 140 1.25 -27.92 -14.49
N GLU A 141 2.20 -27.24 -15.14
CA GLU A 141 3.41 -26.71 -14.53
C GLU A 141 3.33 -25.18 -14.43
N TYR A 142 3.72 -24.65 -13.29
CA TYR A 142 3.79 -23.23 -12.97
C TYR A 142 5.15 -22.91 -12.33
N PRO A 143 5.68 -21.68 -12.45
CA PRO A 143 6.77 -21.24 -11.58
C PRO A 143 6.36 -21.39 -10.12
N SER A 144 7.24 -21.97 -9.31
CA SER A 144 7.01 -22.18 -7.89
C SER A 144 7.00 -20.84 -7.14
N LEU A 145 6.10 -20.74 -6.17
CA LEU A 145 6.09 -19.72 -5.12
C LEU A 145 6.12 -20.37 -3.73
N LYS A 146 6.48 -21.65 -3.65
CA LYS A 146 6.37 -22.41 -2.42
C LYS A 146 7.23 -21.79 -1.31
N GLU A 147 8.50 -21.59 -1.58
CA GLU A 147 9.41 -20.96 -0.62
C GLU A 147 9.34 -19.42 -0.74
N ASP A 148 9.52 -18.72 0.37
CA ASP A 148 9.45 -17.25 0.42
C ASP A 148 10.47 -16.57 -0.53
N VAL A 149 11.67 -17.16 -0.68
CA VAL A 149 12.69 -16.72 -1.64
C VAL A 149 12.20 -16.82 -3.09
N GLU A 150 11.41 -17.84 -3.43
CA GLU A 150 10.83 -17.97 -4.77
C GLU A 150 9.80 -16.88 -5.04
N ALA A 151 8.95 -16.58 -4.05
CA ALA A 151 8.02 -15.46 -4.12
C ALA A 151 8.74 -14.11 -4.25
N ILE A 152 9.83 -13.90 -3.52
CA ILE A 152 10.67 -12.69 -3.65
C ILE A 152 11.26 -12.59 -5.05
N ASN A 153 11.85 -13.67 -5.57
CA ASN A 153 12.42 -13.68 -6.91
C ASN A 153 11.36 -13.46 -8.00
N ALA A 154 10.14 -13.98 -7.84
CA ALA A 154 9.03 -13.67 -8.73
C ALA A 154 8.71 -12.16 -8.75
N VAL A 155 8.65 -11.51 -7.57
CA VAL A 155 8.47 -10.05 -7.48
C VAL A 155 9.60 -9.30 -8.18
N LEU A 156 10.86 -9.70 -7.94
CA LEU A 156 12.02 -9.04 -8.54
C LEU A 156 12.07 -9.23 -10.07
N LYS A 157 11.79 -10.43 -10.56
CA LYS A 157 11.81 -10.77 -11.98
C LYS A 157 10.68 -10.06 -12.74
N LEU A 158 9.51 -9.88 -12.13
CA LEU A 158 8.33 -9.28 -12.78
C LEU A 158 8.22 -7.77 -12.60
N SER A 159 9.01 -7.16 -11.72
CA SER A 159 8.96 -5.72 -11.48
C SER A 159 9.84 -4.93 -12.45
N THR A 160 9.27 -3.86 -13.01
CA THR A 160 10.01 -2.85 -13.81
C THR A 160 11.04 -2.05 -13.01
N LEU A 161 11.12 -2.21 -11.69
CA LEU A 161 12.16 -1.60 -10.88
C LEU A 161 13.43 -2.46 -10.78
N THR A 162 13.34 -3.74 -11.11
CA THR A 162 14.38 -4.74 -10.85
C THR A 162 14.67 -5.64 -12.04
N ASN A 163 13.83 -5.60 -13.08
CA ASN A 163 14.05 -6.24 -14.37
C ASN A 163 14.06 -5.18 -15.50
N GLY A 164 15.22 -5.04 -16.13
CA GLY A 164 15.50 -4.10 -17.21
C GLY A 164 14.69 -4.32 -18.49
N LYS A 165 14.46 -5.59 -18.87
CA LYS A 165 13.63 -5.93 -20.04
C LYS A 165 12.23 -5.36 -19.89
N LEU A 166 11.63 -5.54 -18.70
CA LEU A 166 10.30 -5.02 -18.39
C LEU A 166 10.31 -3.51 -18.21
N THR A 167 11.39 -2.95 -17.66
CA THR A 167 11.59 -1.49 -17.54
C THR A 167 11.48 -0.82 -18.92
N LYS A 168 12.26 -1.30 -19.89
CA LYS A 168 12.26 -0.78 -21.25
C LYS A 168 10.90 -0.90 -21.91
N ARG A 169 10.32 -2.11 -21.85
CA ARG A 169 8.99 -2.40 -22.40
C ARG A 169 7.93 -1.45 -21.84
N ALA A 170 7.95 -1.19 -20.53
CA ALA A 170 6.99 -0.30 -19.90
C ALA A 170 7.15 1.16 -20.39
N TYR A 171 8.38 1.66 -20.54
CA TYR A 171 8.62 3.00 -21.09
C TYR A 171 8.18 3.13 -22.55
N GLU A 172 8.49 2.14 -23.39
CA GLU A 172 8.05 2.11 -24.78
C GLU A 172 6.52 2.12 -24.92
N ILE A 173 5.83 1.32 -24.10
CA ILE A 173 4.36 1.27 -24.09
C ILE A 173 3.78 2.59 -23.58
N MET A 174 4.34 3.14 -22.51
CA MET A 174 3.87 4.40 -21.94
C MET A 174 4.06 5.57 -22.93
N GLY A 175 5.23 5.69 -23.56
CA GLY A 175 5.50 6.73 -24.56
C GLY A 175 4.51 6.71 -25.72
N LYS A 176 4.21 5.51 -26.24
CA LYS A 176 3.16 5.32 -27.25
C LYS A 176 1.77 5.70 -26.73
N LYS A 177 1.44 5.29 -25.50
CA LYS A 177 0.12 5.55 -24.90
C LYS A 177 -0.17 7.04 -24.75
N ILE A 178 0.81 7.82 -24.29
CA ILE A 178 0.61 9.27 -24.03
C ILE A 178 1.07 10.16 -25.19
N GLY A 179 1.74 9.60 -26.20
CA GLY A 179 2.24 10.34 -27.36
C GLY A 179 3.52 11.14 -27.11
N VAL A 180 4.28 10.82 -26.06
CA VAL A 180 5.58 11.42 -25.74
C VAL A 180 6.65 10.40 -26.10
N LYS A 181 7.30 10.55 -27.25
CA LYS A 181 8.24 9.53 -27.76
C LYS A 181 9.57 9.52 -27.01
N GLU A 182 9.94 10.66 -26.44
CA GLU A 182 11.20 10.87 -25.74
C GLU A 182 11.35 9.94 -24.54
N ILE A 183 10.22 9.59 -23.88
CA ILE A 183 10.24 8.71 -22.72
C ILE A 183 10.44 7.23 -23.08
N GLU A 184 10.20 6.83 -24.33
CA GLU A 184 10.40 5.43 -24.77
C GLU A 184 11.86 5.00 -24.56
N ARG A 185 12.80 5.96 -24.68
CA ARG A 185 14.24 5.75 -24.53
C ARG A 185 14.73 5.78 -23.09
N LEU A 186 13.88 6.12 -22.12
CA LEU A 186 14.25 6.08 -20.70
C LEU A 186 14.49 4.66 -20.18
N GLY A 187 14.13 3.64 -20.97
CA GLY A 187 14.52 2.25 -20.70
C GLY A 187 15.90 1.86 -21.20
N ASP A 188 16.53 2.67 -22.07
CA ASP A 188 17.77 2.31 -22.75
C ASP A 188 18.93 2.16 -21.76
N GLY A 189 19.68 1.07 -21.88
CA GLY A 189 20.83 0.74 -21.03
C GLY A 189 20.46 0.05 -19.72
N TYR A 190 19.17 -0.23 -19.46
CA TYR A 190 18.74 -1.05 -18.34
C TYR A 190 18.56 -2.53 -18.69
N GLU A 191 18.49 -2.92 -19.96
CA GLU A 191 18.00 -4.23 -20.42
C GLU A 191 18.75 -5.43 -19.82
N GLN A 192 20.02 -5.26 -19.51
CA GLN A 192 20.88 -6.27 -18.89
C GLN A 192 20.72 -6.37 -17.36
N ILE A 193 19.95 -5.48 -16.74
CA ILE A 193 19.73 -5.47 -15.29
C ILE A 193 18.67 -6.52 -14.95
N GLU A 194 19.09 -7.49 -14.16
CA GLU A 194 18.23 -8.44 -13.51
C GLU A 194 18.74 -8.58 -12.08
N ILE A 195 17.87 -8.31 -11.11
CA ILE A 195 18.20 -8.36 -9.69
C ILE A 195 17.53 -9.59 -9.10
N GLU A 196 18.31 -10.48 -8.48
CA GLU A 196 17.78 -11.60 -7.71
C GLU A 196 17.96 -11.37 -6.20
N TYR A 197 17.25 -12.15 -5.39
CA TYR A 197 17.37 -12.11 -3.93
C TYR A 197 18.83 -12.29 -3.47
N ARG A 198 19.57 -13.20 -4.11
CA ARG A 198 20.98 -13.47 -3.77
C ARG A 198 21.89 -12.27 -4.04
N ASP A 199 21.61 -11.48 -5.07
CA ASP A 199 22.33 -10.24 -5.34
C ASP A 199 22.12 -9.22 -4.22
N LEU A 200 20.88 -9.14 -3.74
CA LEU A 200 20.50 -8.25 -2.64
C LEU A 200 21.17 -8.66 -1.31
N GLN A 201 21.35 -9.96 -1.08
CA GLN A 201 22.08 -10.46 0.08
C GLN A 201 23.56 -10.08 0.04
N ALA A 202 24.16 -10.06 -1.15
CA ALA A 202 25.54 -9.63 -1.32
C ALA A 202 25.70 -8.12 -1.12
N GLN A 203 24.78 -7.33 -1.69
CA GLN A 203 24.80 -5.87 -1.57
C GLN A 203 23.44 -5.26 -1.95
N PRO A 204 22.91 -4.28 -1.19
CA PRO A 204 21.75 -3.49 -1.61
C PRO A 204 21.94 -2.94 -3.03
N LYS A 205 20.92 -3.10 -3.86
CA LYS A 205 20.96 -2.66 -5.26
C LYS A 205 20.12 -1.42 -5.45
N ARG A 206 20.62 -0.50 -6.26
CA ARG A 206 19.83 0.66 -6.71
C ARG A 206 18.82 0.15 -7.75
N TYR A 207 17.54 0.40 -7.55
CA TYR A 207 16.50 0.00 -8.50
C TYR A 207 16.46 0.93 -9.72
N ASN A 208 15.87 0.45 -10.81
CA ASN A 208 15.73 1.18 -12.07
C ASN A 208 14.76 2.36 -11.94
N SER A 209 14.90 3.36 -12.80
CA SER A 209 13.79 4.26 -13.08
C SER A 209 12.68 3.50 -13.81
N SER A 210 11.42 3.80 -13.50
CA SER A 210 10.25 3.14 -14.08
C SER A 210 9.12 4.15 -14.33
N PRO A 211 8.33 4.01 -15.42
CA PRO A 211 7.21 4.91 -15.70
C PRO A 211 6.03 4.73 -14.74
N LEU A 212 6.09 3.74 -13.83
CA LEU A 212 5.19 3.59 -12.69
C LEU A 212 5.35 4.73 -11.67
N TRP A 213 6.52 5.37 -11.65
CA TRP A 213 6.85 6.46 -10.74
C TRP A 213 7.09 7.76 -11.50
N SER A 214 7.08 8.87 -10.77
CA SER A 214 7.21 10.21 -11.37
C SER A 214 8.63 10.79 -11.27
N GLY A 215 9.57 10.08 -10.65
CA GLY A 215 10.94 10.54 -10.50
C GLY A 215 11.94 9.79 -11.36
N LEU A 216 12.82 10.54 -12.02
CA LEU A 216 13.90 10.05 -12.86
C LEU A 216 15.21 9.92 -12.07
N MET A 217 15.99 8.91 -12.42
CA MET A 217 17.26 8.57 -11.77
C MET A 217 18.40 8.29 -12.77
N HIS A 218 18.16 8.58 -14.05
CA HIS A 218 19.12 8.47 -15.13
C HIS A 218 20.39 9.28 -14.86
N GLU A 219 21.51 8.83 -15.42
CA GLU A 219 22.80 9.51 -15.32
C GLU A 219 23.27 9.74 -13.87
N GLY A 220 22.87 8.85 -12.96
CA GLY A 220 23.22 8.92 -11.55
C GLY A 220 22.35 9.88 -10.72
N ARG A 221 21.43 10.63 -11.35
CA ARG A 221 20.54 11.60 -10.69
C ARG A 221 19.83 11.00 -9.48
N THR A 222 19.76 11.73 -8.36
CA THR A 222 18.93 11.35 -7.22
C THR A 222 17.44 11.48 -7.55
N TYR A 223 16.62 10.54 -7.08
CA TYR A 223 15.18 10.59 -7.29
C TYR A 223 14.58 11.91 -6.79
N ALA A 224 13.83 12.59 -7.65
CA ALA A 224 12.97 13.71 -7.30
C ALA A 224 11.60 13.53 -7.96
N ALA A 225 10.53 13.60 -7.18
CA ALA A 225 9.18 13.39 -7.65
C ALA A 225 8.82 14.39 -8.76
N TYR A 226 7.98 13.94 -9.71
CA TYR A 226 7.46 14.71 -10.82
C TYR A 226 8.48 15.23 -11.85
N THR A 227 9.75 14.84 -11.76
CA THR A 227 10.73 15.13 -12.81
C THR A 227 10.38 14.45 -14.13
N TYR A 228 9.73 13.29 -14.09
CA TYR A 228 9.14 12.65 -15.28
C TYR A 228 8.06 13.52 -15.94
N ASN A 229 7.21 14.18 -15.12
CA ASN A 229 6.16 15.07 -15.61
C ASN A 229 6.72 16.38 -16.15
N VAL A 230 7.66 16.99 -15.42
CA VAL A 230 8.22 18.30 -15.77
C VAL A 230 9.19 18.20 -16.93
N ASP A 231 10.14 17.27 -16.89
CA ASP A 231 11.25 17.22 -17.83
C ASP A 231 10.82 16.62 -19.18
N PHE A 232 9.81 15.74 -19.18
CA PHE A 232 9.31 15.05 -20.37
C PHE A 232 7.84 15.36 -20.71
N LEU A 233 7.25 16.37 -20.07
CA LEU A 233 5.87 16.81 -20.34
C LEU A 233 4.81 15.70 -20.19
N VAL A 234 5.10 14.69 -19.34
CA VAL A 234 4.13 13.64 -19.03
C VAL A 234 2.98 14.25 -18.21
N PRO A 235 1.71 14.11 -18.65
CA PRO A 235 0.59 14.68 -17.91
C PRO A 235 0.49 14.13 -16.48
N TRP A 236 0.10 14.99 -15.54
CA TRP A 236 -0.44 14.50 -14.28
C TRP A 236 -1.79 13.85 -14.55
N ARG A 237 -2.12 12.78 -13.83
CA ARG A 237 -3.34 12.00 -14.04
C ARG A 237 -4.51 12.67 -13.30
N THR A 238 -4.76 13.91 -13.67
CA THR A 238 -5.83 14.78 -13.20
C THR A 238 -6.69 15.19 -14.40
N LEU A 239 -7.89 15.72 -14.15
CA LEU A 239 -8.80 16.17 -15.21
C LEU A 239 -8.13 17.13 -16.22
N THR A 240 -7.23 17.99 -15.74
CA THR A 240 -6.55 19.01 -16.55
C THR A 240 -5.21 18.54 -17.15
N GLY A 241 -4.75 17.33 -16.81
CA GLY A 241 -3.41 16.85 -17.16
C GLY A 241 -2.27 17.53 -16.38
N ARG A 242 -2.59 18.33 -15.36
CA ARG A 242 -1.68 19.29 -14.69
C ARG A 242 -1.84 19.23 -13.18
N GLN A 243 -0.97 19.92 -12.44
CA GLN A 243 -1.19 20.18 -11.02
C GLN A 243 -2.51 20.97 -10.86
N HIS A 244 -3.51 20.32 -10.26
CA HIS A 244 -4.91 20.73 -10.34
C HIS A 244 -5.31 21.50 -9.09
N PHE A 245 -5.34 22.84 -9.17
CA PHE A 245 -5.65 23.71 -8.04
C PHE A 245 -7.14 23.99 -7.85
N TYR A 246 -7.93 23.93 -8.93
CA TYR A 246 -9.38 24.14 -8.89
C TYR A 246 -10.09 22.79 -8.97
N LEU A 247 -10.79 22.38 -7.92
CA LEU A 247 -11.48 21.09 -7.86
C LEU A 247 -12.97 21.28 -8.17
N ASP A 248 -13.34 21.05 -9.42
CA ASP A 248 -14.67 21.34 -9.98
C ASP A 248 -15.71 20.25 -9.75
N HIS A 249 -15.36 19.19 -9.02
CA HIS A 249 -16.31 18.15 -8.63
C HIS A 249 -17.38 18.72 -7.69
N ASP A 250 -18.65 18.33 -7.90
CA ASP A 250 -19.82 18.88 -7.20
C ASP A 250 -19.67 18.86 -5.67
N ALA A 251 -19.11 17.81 -5.10
CA ALA A 251 -18.84 17.74 -3.66
C ALA A 251 -17.81 18.79 -3.19
N TYR A 252 -16.70 18.97 -3.92
CA TYR A 252 -15.69 19.98 -3.55
C TYR A 252 -16.27 21.39 -3.60
N ILE A 253 -17.13 21.67 -4.59
CA ILE A 253 -17.85 22.95 -4.66
C ILE A 253 -18.80 23.10 -3.47
N ALA A 254 -19.64 22.09 -3.20
CA ALA A 254 -20.62 22.11 -2.11
C ALA A 254 -19.98 22.28 -0.73
N PHE A 255 -18.79 21.71 -0.50
CA PHE A 255 -18.04 21.83 0.76
C PHE A 255 -17.08 23.02 0.80
N GLY A 256 -17.08 23.89 -0.23
CA GLY A 256 -16.22 25.08 -0.31
C GLY A 256 -14.72 24.76 -0.41
N GLU A 257 -14.39 23.59 -0.97
CA GLU A 257 -13.01 23.07 -1.15
C GLU A 257 -12.54 23.09 -2.61
N HIS A 258 -13.32 23.68 -3.50
CA HIS A 258 -12.96 23.83 -4.91
C HIS A 258 -11.70 24.69 -5.12
N LEU A 259 -11.27 25.45 -4.11
CA LEU A 259 -9.95 26.06 -4.00
C LEU A 259 -9.42 25.85 -2.57
N SER A 260 -8.10 25.85 -2.42
CA SER A 260 -7.48 25.86 -1.10
C SER A 260 -7.93 27.08 -0.30
N THR A 261 -8.44 26.85 0.90
CA THR A 261 -8.93 27.89 1.81
C THR A 261 -8.66 27.50 3.25
N TYR A 262 -8.68 28.48 4.15
CA TYR A 262 -8.57 28.21 5.58
C TYR A 262 -9.83 27.50 6.07
N LYS A 263 -9.65 26.36 6.73
CA LYS A 263 -10.70 25.67 7.49
C LYS A 263 -10.27 25.59 8.96
N PRO A 264 -10.99 26.23 9.89
CA PRO A 264 -10.69 26.08 11.30
C PRO A 264 -10.92 24.62 11.72
N SER A 265 -10.20 24.16 12.75
CA SER A 265 -10.53 22.91 13.41
C SER A 265 -11.99 22.95 13.89
N PRO A 266 -12.81 21.92 13.62
CA PRO A 266 -14.11 21.76 14.23
C PRO A 266 -14.03 21.89 15.75
N THR A 267 -15.10 22.36 16.40
CA THR A 267 -15.11 22.44 17.86
C THR A 267 -15.20 21.04 18.48
N PRO A 268 -14.74 20.82 19.73
CA PRO A 268 -14.87 19.55 20.43
C PRO A 268 -16.31 18.98 20.44
N GLU A 269 -17.33 19.85 20.51
CA GLU A 269 -18.74 19.45 20.44
C GLU A 269 -19.13 18.88 19.07
N THR A 270 -18.54 19.43 18.01
CA THR A 270 -18.72 18.96 16.63
C THR A 270 -18.08 17.59 16.44
N TYR A 271 -16.91 17.35 17.04
CA TYR A 271 -16.29 16.02 17.09
C TYR A 271 -17.09 15.03 17.93
N GLY A 272 -17.87 15.54 18.89
CA GLY A 272 -18.64 14.70 19.80
C GLY A 272 -17.80 14.05 20.89
N ASP A 273 -16.61 14.59 21.16
CA ASP A 273 -15.68 14.04 22.15
C ASP A 273 -16.16 14.28 23.59
N LEU A 274 -16.93 15.36 23.82
CA LEU A 274 -17.33 15.82 25.15
C LEU A 274 -18.83 16.20 25.19
N ARG A 275 -19.71 15.24 24.89
CA ARG A 275 -21.18 15.41 25.00
C ARG A 275 -21.70 15.02 26.38
N VAL A 276 -21.14 13.99 27.00
CA VAL A 276 -21.57 13.42 28.28
C VAL A 276 -20.58 13.72 29.39
N THR A 277 -19.28 13.71 29.08
CA THR A 277 -18.20 13.94 30.03
C THR A 277 -18.35 15.31 30.68
N VAL A 278 -18.68 15.32 31.97
CA VAL A 278 -18.83 16.54 32.77
C VAL A 278 -17.48 16.90 33.39
N ASN A 279 -17.01 18.11 33.14
CA ASN A 279 -15.90 18.68 33.90
C ASN A 279 -16.44 19.14 35.27
N ASP A 280 -16.13 18.41 36.34
CA ASP A 280 -16.52 18.72 37.72
C ASP A 280 -15.65 19.82 38.36
N GLY A 281 -14.83 20.51 37.55
CA GLY A 281 -13.87 21.52 37.97
C GLY A 281 -12.50 20.97 38.34
N LYS A 282 -12.29 19.65 38.28
CA LYS A 282 -11.00 19.00 38.58
C LYS A 282 -10.17 18.65 37.36
N ALA A 283 -10.68 18.91 36.15
CA ALA A 283 -10.00 18.62 34.90
C ALA A 283 -9.91 19.88 34.01
N ARG A 284 -8.98 19.85 33.06
CA ARG A 284 -8.85 20.88 32.02
C ARG A 284 -9.06 20.28 30.65
N MET A 285 -9.81 20.98 29.81
CA MET A 285 -9.94 20.63 28.40
C MET A 285 -8.67 21.04 27.67
N LEU A 286 -8.01 20.07 27.01
CA LEU A 286 -6.78 20.25 26.24
C LEU A 286 -6.94 19.58 24.88
N ASN A 287 -6.14 20.02 23.90
CA ASN A 287 -6.03 19.30 22.63
C ASN A 287 -5.21 18.02 22.82
N CYS A 288 -5.79 16.87 22.48
CA CYS A 288 -5.08 15.60 22.50
C CYS A 288 -4.33 15.41 21.17
N LEU A 289 -3.02 15.67 21.18
CA LEU A 289 -2.15 15.46 20.03
C LEU A 289 -1.38 14.14 20.19
N THR A 290 -1.34 13.34 19.13
CA THR A 290 -0.67 12.02 19.12
C THR A 290 0.46 11.97 18.08
N PRO A 291 1.48 12.85 18.18
CA PRO A 291 2.63 12.77 17.30
C PRO A 291 3.35 11.42 17.48
N HIS A 292 4.03 10.96 16.44
CA HIS A 292 4.81 9.73 16.55
C HIS A 292 5.91 9.87 17.60
N GLY A 293 6.03 8.86 18.47
CA GLY A 293 6.99 8.85 19.57
C GLY A 293 8.43 8.71 19.10
N LYS A 294 9.37 9.16 19.94
CA LYS A 294 10.81 9.04 19.70
C LYS A 294 11.35 7.62 19.98
N TRP A 295 10.71 6.90 20.89
CA TRP A 295 11.24 5.69 21.51
C TRP A 295 10.63 4.40 20.97
N HIS A 296 9.92 4.48 19.85
CA HIS A 296 9.27 3.36 19.19
C HIS A 296 8.93 3.73 17.75
N ILE A 297 8.53 2.73 16.97
CA ILE A 297 7.91 2.91 15.67
C ILE A 297 6.49 2.39 15.80
N HIS A 298 5.53 3.29 16.02
CA HIS A 298 4.18 2.93 16.45
C HIS A 298 4.23 2.11 17.76
N SER A 299 3.52 0.99 17.87
CA SER A 299 3.67 0.12 19.05
C SER A 299 4.95 -0.72 19.01
N THR A 300 5.54 -0.95 17.83
CA THR A 300 6.75 -1.77 17.70
C THR A 300 7.92 -1.10 18.41
N TYR A 301 8.64 -1.89 19.22
CA TYR A 301 9.69 -1.48 20.14
C TYR A 301 9.22 -0.76 21.41
N GLY A 302 7.95 -0.33 21.50
CA GLY A 302 7.42 0.39 22.66
C GLY A 302 7.39 -0.43 23.95
N ASP A 303 7.36 -1.74 23.84
CA ASP A 303 7.40 -2.72 24.93
C ASP A 303 8.82 -3.25 25.23
N THR A 304 9.81 -2.90 24.41
CA THR A 304 11.16 -3.42 24.61
C THR A 304 11.81 -2.76 25.82
N LEU A 305 12.44 -3.57 26.67
CA LEU A 305 13.10 -3.08 27.89
C LEU A 305 14.09 -1.95 27.61
N ARG A 306 14.83 -2.02 26.50
CA ARG A 306 15.79 -0.99 26.11
C ARG A 306 15.11 0.36 25.84
N MET A 307 14.03 0.37 25.06
CA MET A 307 13.32 1.61 24.76
C MET A 307 12.58 2.13 25.99
N LEU A 308 11.97 1.25 26.79
CA LEU A 308 11.36 1.62 28.05
C LEU A 308 12.37 2.28 29.01
N THR A 309 13.59 1.74 29.11
CA THR A 309 14.66 2.27 29.97
C THR A 309 15.20 3.63 29.48
N LEU A 310 15.30 3.83 28.16
CA LEU A 310 15.72 5.11 27.57
C LEU A 310 14.62 6.17 27.59
N SER A 311 13.37 5.72 27.58
CA SER A 311 12.17 6.53 27.76
C SER A 311 11.89 6.70 29.27
N ARG A 312 10.62 6.95 29.58
CA ARG A 312 10.06 7.01 30.92
C ARG A 312 9.37 5.68 31.29
N GLY A 313 9.83 4.52 30.84
CA GLY A 313 9.21 3.24 31.21
C GLY A 313 7.77 3.03 30.71
N GLY A 314 7.35 3.79 29.69
CA GLY A 314 6.02 3.76 29.08
C GLY A 314 5.83 4.98 28.15
N GLU A 315 4.65 5.14 27.57
CA GLU A 315 4.29 6.31 26.76
C GLU A 315 3.79 7.45 27.64
N PRO A 316 4.57 8.52 27.88
CA PRO A 316 4.16 9.59 28.78
C PRO A 316 3.16 10.57 28.13
N CYS A 317 2.34 11.21 28.96
CA CYS A 317 1.50 12.33 28.54
C CYS A 317 2.32 13.63 28.64
N TRP A 318 2.64 14.25 27.51
CA TRP A 318 3.38 15.51 27.49
C TRP A 318 2.45 16.68 27.80
N LEU A 319 2.82 17.50 28.78
CA LEU A 319 2.05 18.66 29.24
C LEU A 319 2.95 19.89 29.32
N SER A 320 2.38 21.07 29.04
CA SER A 320 3.07 22.34 29.26
C SER A 320 3.26 22.56 30.76
N GLU A 321 4.33 23.27 31.15
CA GLU A 321 4.56 23.67 32.55
C GLU A 321 3.36 24.42 33.13
N LYS A 322 2.74 25.32 32.35
CA LYS A 322 1.59 26.11 32.79
C LYS A 322 0.35 25.26 33.05
N ASP A 323 0.02 24.33 32.16
CA ASP A 323 -1.13 23.45 32.34
C ASP A 323 -0.93 22.50 33.52
N ALA A 324 0.29 21.99 33.68
CA ALA A 324 0.65 21.13 34.80
C ALA A 324 0.56 21.87 36.14
N GLU A 325 1.09 23.10 36.24
CA GLU A 325 1.00 23.94 37.44
C GLU A 325 -0.45 24.26 37.82
N GLU A 326 -1.29 24.67 36.86
CA GLU A 326 -2.70 24.99 37.10
C GLU A 326 -3.52 23.76 37.58
N LEU A 327 -3.15 22.55 37.13
CA LEU A 327 -3.78 21.30 37.55
C LEU A 327 -3.13 20.67 38.80
N GLY A 328 -2.04 21.24 39.32
CA GLY A 328 -1.29 20.68 40.45
C GLY A 328 -0.56 19.37 40.11
N ILE A 329 -0.25 19.13 38.84
CA ILE A 329 0.45 17.94 38.33
C ILE A 329 1.95 18.21 38.35
N LYS A 330 2.73 17.33 38.99
CA LYS A 330 4.19 17.36 38.94
C LYS A 330 4.71 16.49 37.82
N ASP A 331 5.97 16.73 37.43
CA ASP A 331 6.62 15.85 36.48
C ASP A 331 6.61 14.41 36.98
N ASN A 332 6.27 13.47 36.10
CA ASN A 332 6.16 12.04 36.36
C ASN A 332 4.99 11.58 37.27
N ASP A 333 4.08 12.48 37.68
CA ASP A 333 2.83 12.08 38.35
C ASP A 333 1.95 11.23 37.43
N HIS A 334 1.13 10.35 38.01
CA HIS A 334 0.10 9.65 37.24
C HIS A 334 -1.01 10.63 36.86
N VAL A 335 -1.43 10.57 35.61
CA VAL A 335 -2.49 11.39 35.04
C VAL A 335 -3.51 10.51 34.35
N GLU A 336 -4.76 10.91 34.45
CA GLU A 336 -5.88 10.33 33.73
C GLU A 336 -6.35 11.31 32.66
N VAL A 337 -6.46 10.84 31.42
CA VAL A 337 -7.00 11.62 30.31
C VAL A 337 -8.20 10.88 29.77
N TYR A 338 -9.33 11.58 29.71
CA TYR A 338 -10.62 10.97 29.42
C TYR A 338 -11.52 11.87 28.59
N ASN A 339 -12.41 11.23 27.84
CA ASN A 339 -13.51 11.84 27.10
C ASN A 339 -14.65 10.81 26.94
N ASP A 340 -15.66 11.10 26.12
CA ASP A 340 -16.80 10.19 25.94
C ASP A 340 -16.43 8.84 25.29
N HIS A 341 -15.27 8.75 24.62
CA HIS A 341 -14.82 7.54 23.94
C HIS A 341 -14.04 6.60 24.85
N GLY A 342 -13.49 7.11 25.96
CA GLY A 342 -12.77 6.28 26.92
C GLY A 342 -11.78 7.05 27.78
N VAL A 343 -10.92 6.28 28.45
CA VAL A 343 -9.94 6.75 29.43
C VAL A 343 -8.59 6.12 29.11
N TYR A 344 -7.51 6.90 29.18
CA TYR A 344 -6.15 6.36 29.27
C TYR A 344 -5.41 6.95 30.47
N VAL A 345 -4.60 6.11 31.11
CA VAL A 345 -3.83 6.46 32.30
C VAL A 345 -2.36 6.28 31.99
N THR A 346 -1.56 7.32 32.25
CA THR A 346 -0.10 7.26 32.09
C THR A 346 0.55 8.24 33.06
N ARG A 347 1.84 8.54 32.86
CA ARG A 347 2.59 9.51 33.66
C ARG A 347 2.86 10.77 32.88
N ALA A 348 2.83 11.91 33.57
CA ALA A 348 3.11 13.21 32.97
C ALA A 348 4.59 13.34 32.56
N CYS A 349 4.83 14.05 31.46
CA CYS A 349 6.11 14.62 31.10
C CYS A 349 5.91 16.13 30.97
N VAL A 350 6.25 16.86 32.05
CA VAL A 350 6.09 18.32 32.10
C VAL A 350 7.29 18.96 31.42
N SER A 351 7.03 19.84 30.45
CA SER A 351 8.05 20.50 29.65
C SER A 351 7.66 21.94 29.31
N ALA A 352 8.67 22.81 29.26
CA ALA A 352 8.55 24.20 28.81
C ALA A 352 8.12 24.34 27.35
#